data_AF-A0A191MX92-F1
#
_entry.id   AF-A0A191MX92-F1
#
_cell.length_a   1.000
_cell.length_b   1.000
_cell.length_c   1.000
_cell.angle_alpha   90.00
_cell.angle_beta   90.00
_cell.angle_gamma   90.00
#
_symmetry.space_group_name_H-M   'P 1'
#
loop_
_entity.id
_entity.type
_entity.pdbx_description
1 polymer ?
#
loop_
_entity_poly.entity_id
_entity_poly.type
_entity_poly.pdbx_seq_one_letter_code
_entity_poly.pdbx_strand_id
1 'polypeptide(L)'
;MIYNYWWQISTDNLSNLDSSTKFSSSSYNLSLRIQNLATVGQSPKRFYSTSSINGVEAPVLSQVGNIDKYESIKFDSLEQASEQIKFKYLGVSGVYKLTSKIDKSRFYIGSSNNLSRRIEEYNKLTKGLRNPNSASELEISKTSALNWSLEFIYITTPQTSLVFEQYAIIKLKPTINSNYKVIPRVNPQWGNLDNAILTIENLLALFSKGSEGYDRFAAFLKIFKTANSLNYTPEDVDNKYYSFLLFVYDVCSPDKDPIVYSSINRALKGLQISHNTLLNHVNNKYFFKSNLILSFEPLFVENFSEYSEKLTGDNQLRKHVVVYNKDNEVVIEFKSAREMAKYFQIDGKVARAAIAQGEYQDFLLLSKEISYRKTIYVFDSNSHELIVELKSITKALKYSKVNYYTLKSLIENGNSYDGKIYSYKDKL
;
A
#
# COMPACT_ATOMS: atom_id res chain seq x y z
N MET A 1 -11.11 -49.69 -12.18
CA MET A 1 -11.96 -50.36 -11.16
C MET A 1 -11.64 -49.68 -9.83
N ILE A 2 -12.39 -48.64 -9.44
CA ILE A 2 -13.67 -48.69 -8.69
C ILE A 2 -13.49 -49.42 -7.35
N TYR A 3 -13.60 -48.67 -6.24
CA TYR A 3 -14.71 -48.87 -5.30
C TYR A 3 -15.01 -47.58 -4.52
N ASN A 4 -16.28 -47.18 -4.59
CA ASN A 4 -16.95 -46.16 -3.81
C ASN A 4 -17.27 -46.69 -2.40
N TYR A 5 -17.33 -45.81 -1.41
CA TYR A 5 -18.29 -45.95 -0.30
C TYR A 5 -18.86 -44.57 0.09
N TRP A 6 -20.18 -44.47 -0.01
CA TRP A 6 -21.05 -43.47 0.60
C TRP A 6 -21.53 -44.01 1.96
N TRP A 7 -21.84 -43.10 2.90
CA TRP A 7 -23.00 -43.23 3.80
C TRP A 7 -23.54 -41.83 4.17
N GLN A 8 -24.85 -41.66 3.98
CA GLN A 8 -25.72 -40.62 4.54
C GLN A 8 -26.13 -40.96 5.96
N ILE A 9 -26.29 -39.97 6.85
CA ILE A 9 -27.25 -39.86 7.98
C ILE A 9 -27.25 -38.35 8.33
N SER A 10 -28.30 -37.59 8.70
CA SER A 10 -29.76 -37.63 8.68
C SER A 10 -30.16 -36.20 9.02
N THR A 11 -31.14 -35.63 8.31
CA THR A 11 -31.90 -34.47 8.79
C THR A 11 -32.89 -34.93 9.86
N ASP A 12 -33.11 -34.07 10.86
CA ASP A 12 -34.24 -34.00 11.79
C ASP A 12 -33.82 -34.04 13.26
N ASN A 13 -33.59 -32.85 13.81
CA ASN A 13 -34.31 -32.41 15.01
C ASN A 13 -34.06 -30.93 15.31
N LEU A 14 -35.18 -30.20 15.31
CA LEU A 14 -35.52 -29.13 16.25
C LEU A 14 -34.89 -27.75 16.01
N SER A 15 -35.59 -27.02 15.14
CA SER A 15 -36.16 -25.71 15.46
C SER A 15 -36.20 -25.37 16.95
N ASN A 16 -35.45 -24.35 17.35
CA ASN A 16 -35.90 -23.22 18.18
C ASN A 16 -34.68 -22.46 18.73
N LEU A 17 -34.86 -21.13 18.82
CA LEU A 17 -34.03 -20.16 19.55
C LEU A 17 -32.89 -19.50 18.75
N ASP A 18 -33.29 -18.71 17.76
CA ASP A 18 -32.61 -17.43 17.51
C ASP A 18 -32.94 -16.44 18.64
N SER A 19 -31.88 -15.76 19.09
CA SER A 19 -31.79 -14.56 19.94
C SER A 19 -31.27 -14.72 21.39
N SER A 20 -30.67 -13.62 21.85
CA SER A 20 -29.37 -13.55 22.52
C SER A 20 -29.34 -13.79 24.03
N THR A 21 -28.33 -14.50 24.51
CA THR A 21 -27.91 -14.42 25.91
C THR A 21 -26.39 -14.33 26.07
N LYS A 22 -26.00 -13.27 26.78
CA LYS A 22 -24.69 -13.00 27.34
C LYS A 22 -24.18 -14.23 28.09
N PHE A 23 -22.91 -14.59 27.91
CA PHE A 23 -22.16 -15.29 28.96
C PHE A 23 -20.75 -14.73 29.13
N SER A 24 -20.51 -14.41 30.39
CA SER A 24 -19.32 -13.91 31.05
C SER A 24 -18.13 -14.84 30.90
N SER A 25 -16.96 -14.27 30.58
CA SER A 25 -15.67 -14.96 30.69
C SER A 25 -15.32 -15.23 32.15
N SER A 26 -14.96 -16.48 32.43
CA SER A 26 -14.47 -16.99 33.70
C SER A 26 -13.29 -16.19 34.25
N SER A 27 -13.37 -15.93 35.55
CA SER A 27 -12.40 -15.24 36.41
C SER A 27 -11.10 -16.03 36.59
N TYR A 28 -9.99 -15.49 36.08
CA TYR A 28 -8.68 -15.74 36.67
C TYR A 28 -8.41 -14.64 37.71
N ASN A 29 -8.24 -15.04 38.97
CA ASN A 29 -7.90 -14.19 40.10
C ASN A 29 -6.52 -13.54 39.92
N LEU A 30 -6.49 -12.30 39.44
CA LEU A 30 -5.34 -11.40 39.56
C LEU A 30 -5.50 -10.55 40.82
N SER A 31 -4.40 -10.37 41.55
CA SER A 31 -4.35 -9.77 42.89
C SER A 31 -5.04 -8.40 43.01
N LEU A 32 -5.60 -8.11 44.19
CA LEU A 32 -6.32 -6.86 44.52
C LEU A 32 -5.53 -5.58 44.21
N ARG A 33 -4.20 -5.66 44.06
CA ARG A 33 -3.32 -4.53 43.71
C ARG A 33 -3.34 -4.17 42.22
N ILE A 34 -3.82 -5.06 41.34
CA ILE A 34 -3.96 -4.83 39.90
C ILE A 34 -5.39 -4.39 39.53
N GLN A 35 -6.39 -4.77 40.32
CA GLN A 35 -7.79 -4.40 40.09
C GLN A 35 -8.08 -2.91 40.35
N ASN A 36 -7.28 -2.24 41.19
CA ASN A 36 -7.44 -0.81 41.49
C ASN A 36 -6.82 0.15 40.44
N LEU A 37 -6.26 -0.35 39.34
CA LEU A 37 -5.82 0.47 38.20
C LEU A 37 -6.86 0.52 37.06
N ALA A 38 -7.96 -0.24 37.17
CA ALA A 38 -9.01 -0.33 36.14
C ALA A 38 -10.23 0.57 36.42
N THR A 39 -10.23 1.37 37.49
CA THR A 39 -11.36 2.21 37.94
C THR A 39 -11.08 3.71 37.90
N VAL A 40 -10.23 4.17 36.98
CA VAL A 40 -10.19 5.58 36.56
C VAL A 40 -10.25 5.61 35.04
N GLY A 41 -11.28 6.25 34.48
CA GLY A 41 -11.65 6.26 33.06
C GLY A 41 -10.62 6.91 32.13
N GLN A 42 -9.45 6.31 32.01
CA GLN A 42 -8.46 6.58 30.98
C GLN A 42 -8.04 5.25 30.38
N SER A 43 -8.31 5.08 29.08
CA SER A 43 -7.73 3.99 28.28
C SER A 43 -6.21 3.95 28.48
N PRO A 44 -5.60 2.76 28.58
CA PRO A 44 -4.17 2.67 28.87
C PRO A 44 -3.40 3.28 27.69
N LYS A 45 -2.83 4.47 27.92
CA LYS A 45 -1.84 5.07 27.01
C LYS A 45 -0.72 4.06 26.83
N ARG A 46 -0.54 3.54 25.62
CA ARG A 46 0.65 2.74 25.28
C ARG A 46 1.86 3.65 25.44
N PHE A 47 2.59 3.51 26.53
CA PHE A 47 3.86 4.19 26.73
C PHE A 47 4.90 3.54 25.82
N TYR A 48 5.33 4.25 24.78
CA TYR A 48 6.53 3.91 24.03
C TYR A 48 7.72 4.50 24.79
N SER A 49 8.69 3.67 25.15
CA SER A 49 9.87 4.17 25.84
C SER A 49 10.71 5.01 24.90
N THR A 50 10.99 6.25 25.27
CA THR A 50 11.98 7.14 24.64
C THR A 50 13.35 7.03 25.31
N SER A 51 13.56 6.05 26.20
CA SER A 51 14.81 5.91 26.95
C SER A 51 15.97 5.58 26.01
N SER A 52 16.98 6.45 26.00
CA SER A 52 18.26 6.27 25.33
C SER A 52 18.89 4.93 25.73
N ILE A 53 19.35 4.18 24.75
CA ILE A 53 20.00 2.90 24.96
C ILE A 53 21.46 3.04 24.55
N ASN A 54 22.38 2.83 25.50
CA ASN A 54 23.84 2.85 25.34
C ASN A 54 24.50 4.22 25.05
N GLY A 55 23.99 5.34 25.58
CA GLY A 55 24.64 6.64 25.35
C GLY A 55 24.57 7.14 23.90
N VAL A 56 23.89 6.39 23.01
CA VAL A 56 23.40 6.89 21.74
C VAL A 56 22.07 7.57 22.08
N GLU A 57 22.12 8.87 22.33
CA GLU A 57 20.91 9.69 22.43
C GLU A 57 20.09 9.44 21.15
N ALA A 58 18.80 9.12 21.32
CA ALA A 58 17.86 9.27 20.22
C ALA A 58 18.02 10.72 19.73
N PRO A 59 18.23 10.95 18.43
CA PRO A 59 18.79 12.20 17.94
C PRO A 59 18.00 13.39 18.50
N VAL A 60 18.65 14.14 19.39
CA VAL A 60 18.21 15.49 19.68
C VAL A 60 18.37 16.26 18.37
N LEU A 61 17.24 16.80 17.96
CA LEU A 61 16.82 17.19 16.61
C LEU A 61 17.60 18.34 15.92
N SER A 62 18.81 18.67 16.37
CA SER A 62 19.58 19.83 15.87
C SER A 62 20.68 19.48 14.85
N GLN A 63 20.91 18.20 14.51
CA GLN A 63 22.03 17.82 13.64
C GLN A 63 21.65 16.84 12.51
N VAL A 64 20.73 17.26 11.63
CA VAL A 64 20.47 16.53 10.37
C VAL A 64 21.69 16.51 9.43
N GLY A 65 22.64 17.44 9.60
CA GLY A 65 23.91 17.45 8.87
C GLY A 65 24.85 16.26 9.16
N ASN A 66 24.54 15.42 10.16
CA ASN A 66 25.34 14.26 10.57
C ASN A 66 24.57 12.93 10.54
N ILE A 67 23.44 12.84 9.84
CA ILE A 67 22.61 11.60 9.77
C ILE A 67 23.44 10.38 9.33
N ASP A 68 24.40 10.57 8.42
CA ASP A 68 25.26 9.50 7.91
C ASP A 68 26.48 9.18 8.82
N LYS A 69 26.67 9.94 9.91
CA LYS A 69 27.78 9.74 10.87
C LYS A 69 27.41 8.88 12.08
N TYR A 70 26.13 8.57 12.27
CA TYR A 70 25.73 7.66 13.34
C TYR A 70 26.12 6.23 12.98
N GLU A 71 26.81 5.57 13.91
CA GLU A 71 27.27 4.22 13.70
C GLU A 71 26.07 3.26 13.70
N SER A 72 25.81 2.69 12.53
CA SER A 72 24.79 1.67 12.33
C SER A 72 25.04 0.45 13.23
N ILE A 73 24.00 -0.11 13.84
CA ILE A 73 24.13 -1.31 14.68
C ILE A 73 23.95 -2.54 13.79
N LYS A 74 24.97 -3.39 13.69
CA LYS A 74 24.99 -4.55 12.79
C LYS A 74 24.92 -5.86 13.55
N PHE A 75 24.27 -6.83 12.92
CA PHE A 75 24.16 -8.19 13.39
C PHE A 75 24.47 -9.14 12.23
N ASP A 76 25.24 -10.18 12.50
CA ASP A 76 25.66 -11.09 11.45
C ASP A 76 24.46 -11.82 10.88
N SER A 77 23.50 -12.27 11.69
CA SER A 77 22.28 -12.92 11.20
C SER A 77 21.00 -12.41 11.83
N LEU A 78 19.88 -12.57 11.12
CA LEU A 78 18.53 -12.28 11.62
C LEU A 78 18.19 -13.14 12.84
N GLU A 79 18.63 -14.41 12.85
CA GLU A 79 18.40 -15.31 13.98
C GLU A 79 19.18 -14.86 15.23
N GLN A 80 20.46 -14.53 15.06
CA GLN A 80 21.28 -13.98 16.15
C GLN A 80 20.69 -12.66 16.66
N ALA A 81 20.32 -11.76 15.76
CA ALA A 81 19.71 -10.49 16.10
C ALA A 81 18.44 -10.69 16.92
N SER A 82 17.53 -11.56 16.47
CA SER A 82 16.25 -11.85 17.14
C SER A 82 16.42 -12.18 18.62
N GLU A 83 17.48 -12.91 18.99
CA GLU A 83 17.76 -13.24 20.39
C GLU A 83 18.44 -12.08 21.13
N GLN A 84 19.45 -11.45 20.52
CA GLN A 84 20.24 -10.40 21.18
C GLN A 84 19.44 -9.13 21.48
N ILE A 85 18.45 -8.79 20.64
CA ILE A 85 17.72 -7.51 20.77
C ILE A 85 16.40 -7.63 21.51
N LYS A 86 15.94 -8.85 21.80
CA LYS A 86 14.56 -9.16 22.20
C LYS A 86 14.02 -8.26 23.31
N PHE A 87 14.83 -8.01 24.34
CA PHE A 87 14.46 -7.15 25.46
C PHE A 87 14.95 -5.72 25.28
N LYS A 88 16.17 -5.55 24.78
CA LYS A 88 16.81 -4.23 24.63
C LYS A 88 16.06 -3.32 23.68
N TYR A 89 15.49 -3.84 22.59
CA TYR A 89 14.80 -3.04 21.58
C TYR A 89 13.27 -3.22 21.60
N LEU A 90 12.71 -3.65 22.73
CA LEU A 90 11.28 -3.76 22.90
C LEU A 90 10.66 -2.36 23.02
N GLY A 91 9.75 -2.02 22.10
CA GLY A 91 9.12 -0.70 22.04
C GLY A 91 10.01 0.42 21.49
N VAL A 92 11.21 0.08 21.01
CA VAL A 92 12.11 1.01 20.33
C VAL A 92 11.73 1.11 18.86
N SER A 93 11.61 2.34 18.36
CA SER A 93 11.30 2.61 16.96
C SER A 93 12.57 2.81 16.14
N GLY A 94 12.54 2.46 14.85
CA GLY A 94 13.67 2.72 13.97
C GLY A 94 13.51 2.12 12.57
N VAL A 95 14.58 2.29 11.79
CA VAL A 95 14.72 1.83 10.41
C VAL A 95 15.81 0.78 10.36
N TYR A 96 15.53 -0.32 9.67
CA TYR A 96 16.42 -1.44 9.53
C TYR A 96 16.60 -1.85 8.07
N LYS A 97 17.71 -2.52 7.80
CA LYS A 97 18.09 -3.11 6.53
C LYS A 97 18.36 -4.59 6.70
N LEU A 98 17.73 -5.40 5.86
CA LEU A 98 18.02 -6.83 5.72
C LEU A 98 18.77 -7.04 4.42
N THR A 99 19.99 -7.59 4.48
CA THR A 99 20.80 -7.88 3.28
C THR A 99 21.02 -9.38 3.17
N SER A 100 20.82 -9.94 1.99
CA SER A 100 21.09 -11.36 1.76
C SER A 100 22.60 -11.60 1.76
N LYS A 101 23.04 -12.61 2.52
CA LYS A 101 24.44 -13.07 2.50
C LYS A 101 24.78 -13.83 1.22
N ILE A 102 23.78 -14.43 0.59
CA ILE A 102 23.93 -15.21 -0.64
C ILE A 102 24.15 -14.25 -1.82
N ASP A 103 23.38 -13.16 -1.87
CA ASP A 103 23.50 -12.12 -2.88
C ASP A 103 23.39 -10.75 -2.22
N LYS A 104 24.54 -10.08 -2.05
CA LYS A 104 24.63 -8.78 -1.37
C LYS A 104 23.92 -7.65 -2.10
N SER A 105 23.62 -7.80 -3.40
CA SER A 105 22.80 -6.83 -4.15
C SER A 105 21.35 -6.86 -3.69
N ARG A 106 20.92 -7.95 -3.05
CA ARG A 106 19.53 -8.15 -2.62
C ARG A 106 19.34 -7.69 -1.18
N PHE A 107 18.65 -6.58 -1.02
CA PHE A 107 18.34 -6.05 0.31
C PHE A 107 16.99 -5.35 0.37
N TYR A 108 16.45 -5.33 1.59
CA TYR A 108 15.19 -4.73 1.98
C TYR A 108 15.43 -3.66 3.04
N ILE A 109 14.66 -2.58 2.98
CA ILE A 109 14.60 -1.55 4.02
C ILE A 109 13.18 -1.48 4.55
N GLY A 110 13.03 -1.41 5.87
CA GLY A 110 11.74 -1.15 6.50
C GLY A 110 11.90 -0.42 7.82
N SER A 111 10.79 0.05 8.37
CA SER A 111 10.74 0.59 9.73
C SER A 111 9.78 -0.18 10.62
N SER A 112 9.90 0.08 11.92
CA SER A 112 8.99 -0.41 12.94
C SER A 112 8.94 0.57 14.10
N ASN A 113 7.79 0.65 14.77
CA ASN A 113 7.69 1.28 16.08
C ASN A 113 8.13 0.36 17.23
N ASN A 114 8.43 -0.90 16.91
CA ASN A 114 8.94 -1.91 17.82
C ASN A 114 9.89 -2.84 17.05
N LEU A 115 11.17 -2.49 17.05
CA LEU A 115 12.20 -3.23 16.32
C LEU A 115 12.31 -4.68 16.78
N SER A 116 12.34 -4.93 18.10
CA SER A 116 12.41 -6.29 18.65
C SER A 116 11.30 -7.19 18.10
N ARG A 117 10.04 -6.75 18.21
CA ARG A 117 8.90 -7.52 17.70
C ARG A 117 8.98 -7.74 16.19
N ARG A 118 9.39 -6.73 15.43
CA ARG A 118 9.48 -6.83 13.96
C ARG A 118 10.55 -7.84 13.53
N ILE A 119 11.70 -7.87 14.18
CA ILE A 119 12.77 -8.84 13.88
C ILE A 119 12.35 -10.25 14.27
N GLU A 120 11.66 -10.42 15.40
CA GLU A 120 11.08 -11.73 15.77
C GLU A 120 10.06 -12.21 14.73
N GLU A 121 9.23 -11.32 14.20
CA GLU A 121 8.28 -11.63 13.13
C GLU A 121 8.96 -12.13 11.86
N TYR A 122 10.07 -11.50 11.43
CA TYR A 122 10.86 -12.00 10.30
C TYR A 122 11.54 -13.34 10.61
N ASN A 123 12.05 -13.53 11.82
CA ASN A 123 12.65 -14.81 12.22
C ASN A 123 11.61 -15.95 12.11
N LYS A 124 10.40 -15.73 12.65
CA LYS A 124 9.26 -16.68 12.53
C LYS A 124 8.86 -16.91 11.07
N LEU A 125 8.84 -15.86 10.25
CA LEU A 125 8.53 -15.92 8.83
C LEU A 125 9.51 -16.84 8.08
N THR A 126 10.82 -16.69 8.29
CA THR A 126 11.84 -17.54 7.63
C THR A 126 11.83 -18.99 8.10
N LYS A 127 11.25 -19.27 9.28
CA LYS A 127 11.05 -20.63 9.83
C LYS A 127 9.73 -21.26 9.39
N GLY A 128 8.92 -20.58 8.57
CA GLY A 128 7.60 -21.06 8.15
C GLY A 128 6.56 -21.08 9.28
N LEU A 129 6.83 -20.40 10.40
CA LEU A 129 5.92 -20.30 11.55
C LEU A 129 4.89 -19.18 11.40
N ARG A 130 5.01 -18.38 10.34
CA ARG A 130 4.11 -17.30 9.96
C ARG A 130 4.03 -17.23 8.42
N ASN A 131 2.84 -16.92 7.91
CA ASN A 131 2.64 -16.66 6.48
C ASN A 131 3.11 -15.24 6.11
N PRO A 132 3.67 -15.04 4.90
CA PRO A 132 4.03 -13.72 4.40
C PRO A 132 2.79 -12.86 4.13
N ASN A 133 2.85 -11.59 4.53
CA ASN A 133 1.76 -10.62 4.35
C ASN A 133 2.02 -9.60 3.23
N SER A 134 3.18 -9.64 2.59
CA SER A 134 3.56 -8.77 1.48
C SER A 134 4.49 -9.49 0.50
N ALA A 135 4.65 -8.95 -0.71
CA ALA A 135 5.61 -9.47 -1.69
C ALA A 135 7.05 -9.47 -1.15
N SER A 136 7.42 -8.43 -0.38
CA SER A 136 8.72 -8.34 0.28
C SER A 136 8.88 -9.42 1.36
N GLU A 137 7.84 -9.66 2.18
CA GLU A 137 7.86 -10.76 3.16
C GLU A 137 7.98 -12.12 2.48
N LEU A 138 7.26 -12.35 1.38
CA LEU A 138 7.36 -13.58 0.59
C LEU A 138 8.77 -13.77 0.02
N GLU A 139 9.44 -12.69 -0.39
CA GLU A 139 10.82 -12.78 -0.85
C GLU A 139 11.78 -13.12 0.29
N ILE A 140 11.63 -12.45 1.44
CA ILE A 140 12.45 -12.68 2.64
C ILE A 140 12.29 -14.13 3.14
N SER A 141 11.07 -14.67 3.11
CA SER A 141 10.76 -16.02 3.62
C SER A 141 11.41 -17.15 2.84
N LYS A 142 11.87 -16.91 1.60
CA LYS A 142 12.55 -17.92 0.75
C LYS A 142 13.95 -18.27 1.25
N THR A 143 14.51 -17.46 2.13
CA THR A 143 15.90 -17.59 2.62
C THR A 143 15.90 -17.73 4.14
N SER A 144 16.70 -18.66 4.67
CA SER A 144 16.86 -18.88 6.12
C SER A 144 17.33 -17.61 6.85
N ALA A 145 16.87 -17.40 8.09
CA ALA A 145 17.31 -16.30 8.96
C ALA A 145 18.84 -16.20 9.12
N LEU A 146 19.56 -17.32 9.08
CA LEU A 146 21.03 -17.34 9.16
C LEU A 146 21.71 -16.62 7.98
N ASN A 147 21.01 -16.57 6.83
CA ASN A 147 21.49 -16.01 5.57
C ASN A 147 21.03 -14.56 5.33
N TRP A 148 20.41 -13.93 6.32
CA TRP A 148 20.07 -12.51 6.32
C TRP A 148 20.93 -11.77 7.33
N SER A 149 21.76 -10.80 6.92
CA SER A 149 22.39 -9.87 7.85
C SER A 149 21.43 -8.72 8.16
N LEU A 150 21.39 -8.29 9.43
CA LEU A 150 20.56 -7.18 9.88
C LEU A 150 21.41 -5.97 10.23
N GLU A 151 20.95 -4.79 9.84
CA GLU A 151 21.53 -3.51 10.21
C GLU A 151 20.42 -2.57 10.67
N PHE A 152 20.55 -1.96 11.85
CA PHE A 152 19.74 -0.82 12.25
C PHE A 152 20.42 0.44 11.75
N ILE A 153 19.77 1.07 10.77
CA ILE A 153 20.27 2.27 10.09
C ILE A 153 20.01 3.48 11.00
N TYR A 154 18.79 3.59 11.53
CA TYR A 154 18.37 4.72 12.37
C TYR A 154 17.55 4.22 13.56
N ILE A 155 17.85 4.74 14.75
CA ILE A 155 16.93 4.68 15.90
C ILE A 155 16.16 6.00 15.91
N THR A 156 14.83 5.89 15.92
CA THR A 156 13.95 7.04 15.70
C THR A 156 12.88 7.11 16.78
N THR A 157 12.10 8.18 16.77
CA THR A 157 10.81 8.18 17.45
C THR A 157 9.76 7.46 16.59
N PRO A 158 8.65 6.97 17.16
CA PRO A 158 7.57 6.35 16.37
C PRO A 158 7.03 7.24 15.25
N GLN A 159 6.98 8.57 15.47
CA GLN A 159 6.47 9.54 14.51
C GLN A 159 7.35 9.66 13.26
N THR A 160 8.65 9.48 13.43
CA THR A 160 9.66 9.74 12.39
C THR A 160 10.17 8.47 11.72
N SER A 161 9.80 7.27 12.21
CA SER A 161 10.32 6.01 11.67
C SER A 161 10.02 5.84 10.18
N LEU A 162 8.80 6.17 9.75
CA LEU A 162 8.39 6.09 8.35
C LEU A 162 9.05 7.16 7.47
N VAL A 163 9.31 8.34 8.05
CA VAL A 163 10.01 9.45 7.39
C VAL A 163 11.46 9.03 7.08
N PHE A 164 12.14 8.46 8.06
CA PHE A 164 13.50 7.93 7.90
C PHE A 164 13.55 6.69 7.01
N GLU A 165 12.52 5.83 7.03
CA GLU A 165 12.41 4.71 6.09
C GLU A 165 12.45 5.23 4.66
N GLN A 166 11.65 6.25 4.37
CA GLN A 166 11.60 6.84 3.04
C GLN A 166 12.89 7.53 2.65
N TYR A 167 13.56 8.17 3.59
CA TYR A 167 14.91 8.71 3.37
C TYR A 167 15.87 7.61 2.93
N ALA A 168 15.91 6.50 3.67
CA ALA A 168 16.77 5.36 3.39
C ALA A 168 16.44 4.69 2.05
N ILE A 169 15.15 4.52 1.72
CA ILE A 169 14.71 3.94 0.45
C ILE A 169 15.18 4.81 -0.73
N ILE A 170 15.01 6.12 -0.66
CA ILE A 170 15.43 7.05 -1.73
C ILE A 170 16.95 7.03 -1.91
N LYS A 171 17.70 7.07 -0.81
CA LYS A 171 19.17 7.13 -0.85
C LYS A 171 19.81 5.81 -1.26
N LEU A 172 19.32 4.69 -0.73
CA LEU A 172 19.97 3.38 -0.88
C LEU A 172 19.38 2.55 -2.02
N LYS A 173 18.15 2.80 -2.47
CA LYS A 173 17.47 2.10 -3.57
C LYS A 173 17.44 0.57 -3.38
N PRO A 174 16.74 0.07 -2.33
CA PRO A 174 16.64 -1.36 -2.05
C PRO A 174 15.96 -2.14 -3.16
N THR A 175 16.48 -3.32 -3.47
CA THR A 175 15.99 -4.15 -4.58
C THR A 175 14.76 -4.99 -4.24
N ILE A 176 14.49 -5.21 -2.95
CA ILE A 176 13.36 -6.05 -2.48
C ILE A 176 12.10 -5.21 -2.26
N ASN A 177 12.22 -3.94 -1.89
CA ASN A 177 11.07 -3.05 -1.76
C ASN A 177 10.38 -2.92 -3.12
N SER A 178 9.17 -3.46 -3.24
CA SER A 178 8.37 -3.37 -4.46
C SER A 178 7.70 -2.00 -4.64
N ASN A 179 7.43 -1.30 -3.53
CA ASN A 179 6.87 0.04 -3.53
C ASN A 179 7.84 1.04 -2.88
N TYR A 180 8.31 2.00 -3.67
CA TYR A 180 9.20 3.09 -3.22
C TYR A 180 8.41 4.29 -2.67
N LYS A 181 7.09 4.33 -2.85
CA LYS A 181 6.21 5.41 -2.41
C LYS A 181 5.26 4.90 -1.32
N VAL A 182 5.74 4.98 -0.08
CA VAL A 182 4.97 4.73 1.12
C VAL A 182 4.10 5.95 1.45
N ILE A 183 2.80 5.71 1.59
CA ILE A 183 1.79 6.70 2.00
C ILE A 183 2.10 7.14 3.45
N PRO A 184 2.15 8.45 3.77
CA PRO A 184 2.48 8.90 5.11
C PRO A 184 1.37 8.52 6.08
N ARG A 185 1.78 8.01 7.24
CA ARG A 185 0.86 7.56 8.29
C ARG A 185 1.11 8.40 9.54
N VAL A 186 0.09 9.08 10.04
CA VAL A 186 0.18 9.93 11.24
C VAL A 186 -0.80 9.44 12.30
N ASN A 187 -0.29 8.93 13.42
CA ASN A 187 -1.12 8.56 14.55
C ASN A 187 -1.13 9.73 15.56
N PRO A 188 -2.27 10.35 15.84
CA PRO A 188 -2.33 11.49 16.76
C PRO A 188 -2.26 11.11 18.25
N GLN A 189 -2.25 9.81 18.59
CA GLN A 189 -1.76 9.40 19.92
C GLN A 189 -0.30 9.81 20.15
N TRP A 190 0.42 10.14 19.09
CA TRP A 190 1.80 10.62 19.15
C TRP A 190 1.96 12.01 19.77
N GLY A 191 0.86 12.73 20.02
CA GLY A 191 0.89 14.06 20.62
C GLY A 191 1.34 15.13 19.62
N ASN A 192 1.97 16.19 20.14
CA ASN A 192 2.48 17.30 19.33
C ASN A 192 3.55 16.80 18.33
N LEU A 193 3.35 17.10 17.04
CA LEU A 193 4.18 16.65 15.93
C LEU A 193 5.31 17.61 15.54
N ASP A 194 5.51 18.72 16.26
CA ASP A 194 6.50 19.78 15.92
C ASP A 194 7.91 19.21 15.67
N ASN A 195 8.35 18.28 16.51
CA ASN A 195 9.64 17.61 16.36
C ASN A 195 9.73 16.77 15.06
N ALA A 196 8.66 16.08 14.69
CA ALA A 196 8.62 15.34 13.44
C ALA A 196 8.58 16.27 12.23
N ILE A 197 7.83 17.37 12.32
CA ILE A 197 7.78 18.43 11.29
C ILE A 197 9.17 19.00 11.05
N LEU A 198 9.88 19.39 12.12
CA LEU A 198 11.25 19.91 12.01
C LEU A 198 12.22 18.86 11.42
N THR A 199 12.06 17.58 11.78
CA THR A 199 12.85 16.48 11.17
C THR A 199 12.63 16.45 9.65
N ILE A 200 11.36 16.51 9.22
CA ILE A 200 10.99 16.44 7.80
C ILE A 200 11.52 17.67 7.05
N GLU A 201 11.43 18.88 7.63
CA GLU A 201 11.97 20.11 7.03
C GLU A 201 13.47 20.01 6.80
N ASN A 202 14.20 19.51 7.80
CA ASN A 202 15.64 19.32 7.70
C ASN A 202 16.01 18.26 6.64
N LEU A 203 15.27 17.15 6.56
CA LEU A 203 15.49 16.13 5.52
C LEU A 203 15.14 16.65 4.13
N LEU A 204 14.07 17.42 3.99
CA LEU A 204 13.64 18.05 2.75
C LEU A 204 14.74 18.95 2.18
N ALA A 205 15.45 19.70 3.03
CA ALA A 205 16.55 20.58 2.64
C ALA A 205 17.77 19.83 2.04
N LEU A 206 17.87 18.51 2.22
CA LEU A 206 18.91 17.68 1.61
C LEU A 206 18.65 17.34 0.14
N PHE A 207 17.50 17.74 -0.41
CA PHE A 207 17.07 17.43 -1.77
C PHE A 207 16.83 18.71 -2.58
N SER A 208 17.26 18.70 -3.84
CA SER A 208 16.97 19.79 -4.77
C SER A 208 15.47 19.84 -5.09
N LYS A 209 14.90 21.04 -5.17
CA LYS A 209 13.49 21.26 -5.54
C LYS A 209 13.14 20.53 -6.84
N GLY A 210 12.02 19.81 -6.85
CA GLY A 210 11.56 19.00 -7.99
C GLY A 210 12.28 17.66 -8.19
N SER A 211 13.18 17.27 -7.29
CA SER A 211 13.68 15.89 -7.24
C SER A 211 12.66 14.97 -6.58
N GLU A 212 12.73 13.66 -6.90
CA GLU A 212 11.86 12.64 -6.29
C GLU A 212 11.87 12.71 -4.75
N GLY A 213 13.05 12.90 -4.14
CA GLY A 213 13.17 13.03 -2.70
C GLY A 213 12.50 14.30 -2.18
N TYR A 214 12.68 15.43 -2.85
CA TYR A 214 12.03 16.69 -2.47
C TYR A 214 10.50 16.55 -2.48
N ASP A 215 9.94 16.05 -3.58
CA ASP A 215 8.48 15.91 -3.73
C ASP A 215 7.91 14.95 -2.67
N ARG A 216 8.63 13.87 -2.38
CA ARG A 216 8.26 12.91 -1.35
C ARG A 216 8.23 13.54 0.04
N PHE A 217 9.29 14.26 0.44
CA PHE A 217 9.34 14.90 1.75
C PHE A 217 8.40 16.10 1.86
N ALA A 218 8.11 16.80 0.77
CA ALA A 218 7.11 17.85 0.73
C ALA A 218 5.70 17.30 1.02
N ALA A 219 5.36 16.13 0.47
CA ALA A 219 4.10 15.44 0.77
C ALA A 219 4.01 15.03 2.25
N PHE A 220 5.08 14.45 2.82
CA PHE A 220 5.16 14.16 4.25
C PHE A 220 5.00 15.42 5.09
N LEU A 221 5.70 16.50 4.76
CA LEU A 221 5.66 17.75 5.50
C LEU A 221 4.25 18.32 5.57
N LYS A 222 3.56 18.38 4.42
CA LYS A 222 2.19 18.89 4.34
C LYS A 222 1.24 18.01 5.15
N ILE A 223 1.35 16.68 5.07
CA ILE A 223 0.53 15.78 5.88
C ILE A 223 0.75 15.98 7.38
N PHE A 224 2.01 16.06 7.83
CA PHE A 224 2.30 16.23 9.25
C PHE A 224 1.85 17.60 9.78
N LYS A 225 2.02 18.69 8.99
CA LYS A 225 1.48 20.01 9.35
C LYS A 225 -0.04 20.02 9.42
N THR A 226 -0.72 19.43 8.44
CA THR A 226 -2.18 19.29 8.45
C THR A 226 -2.61 18.49 9.68
N ALA A 227 -2.02 17.32 9.92
CA ALA A 227 -2.32 16.48 11.08
C ALA A 227 -2.17 17.24 12.40
N ASN A 228 -1.08 18.00 12.59
CA ASN A 228 -0.82 18.76 13.82
C ASN A 228 -1.89 19.82 14.09
N SER A 229 -2.56 20.31 13.05
CA SER A 229 -3.64 21.31 13.14
C SER A 229 -5.04 20.72 13.29
N LEU A 230 -5.20 19.39 13.19
CA LEU A 230 -6.52 18.75 13.27
C LEU A 230 -6.97 18.58 14.73
N ASN A 231 -8.26 18.80 14.95
CA ASN A 231 -8.91 18.48 16.22
C ASN A 231 -9.36 17.01 16.21
N TYR A 232 -8.61 16.18 16.91
CA TYR A 232 -8.91 14.77 17.07
C TYR A 232 -9.93 14.51 18.18
N THR A 233 -10.86 13.60 17.93
CA THR A 233 -11.84 13.15 18.91
C THR A 233 -11.45 11.77 19.47
N PRO A 234 -11.97 11.36 20.63
CA PRO A 234 -11.74 10.01 21.16
C PRO A 234 -12.16 8.89 20.19
N GLU A 235 -13.22 9.11 19.39
CA GLU A 235 -13.66 8.16 18.35
C GLU A 235 -12.58 7.87 17.32
N ASP A 236 -11.67 8.82 17.11
CA ASP A 236 -10.61 8.62 16.16
C ASP A 236 -9.55 7.62 16.69
N VAL A 237 -9.40 7.49 18.02
CA VAL A 237 -8.34 6.71 18.70
C VAL A 237 -8.52 5.20 18.58
N ASP A 238 -9.76 4.71 18.51
CA ASP A 238 -10.08 3.27 18.48
C ASP A 238 -10.05 2.66 17.06
N ASN A 239 -9.70 3.46 16.05
CA ASN A 239 -9.78 3.05 14.67
C ASN A 239 -8.47 2.41 14.16
N LYS A 240 -8.54 1.18 13.61
CA LYS A 240 -7.39 0.54 12.95
C LYS A 240 -6.79 1.33 11.78
N TYR A 241 -7.57 2.21 11.15
CA TYR A 241 -7.16 3.06 10.03
C TYR A 241 -6.95 4.52 10.42
N TYR A 242 -6.75 4.78 11.70
CA TYR A 242 -6.59 6.12 12.24
C TYR A 242 -5.42 6.91 11.64
N SER A 243 -4.45 6.22 11.04
CA SER A 243 -3.23 6.86 10.56
C SER A 243 -3.28 7.42 9.13
N PHE A 244 -4.42 7.33 8.44
CA PHE A 244 -4.54 7.78 7.04
C PHE A 244 -5.42 9.04 6.94
N LEU A 245 -4.80 10.20 6.68
CA LEU A 245 -5.56 11.38 6.29
C LEU A 245 -6.16 11.17 4.89
N LEU A 246 -7.38 11.63 4.69
CA LEU A 246 -8.00 11.69 3.37
C LEU A 246 -8.31 13.14 3.00
N PHE A 247 -7.77 13.57 1.87
CA PHE A 247 -8.02 14.87 1.26
C PHE A 247 -9.13 14.72 0.21
N VAL A 248 -10.11 15.62 0.26
CA VAL A 248 -11.21 15.71 -0.69
C VAL A 248 -11.18 17.08 -1.35
N TYR A 249 -10.91 17.09 -2.64
CA TYR A 249 -10.85 18.31 -3.46
C TYR A 249 -12.09 18.44 -4.33
N ASP A 250 -12.53 19.67 -4.57
CA ASP A 250 -13.56 19.98 -5.57
C ASP A 250 -12.87 20.53 -6.83
N VAL A 251 -13.00 19.79 -7.94
CA VAL A 251 -12.38 20.14 -9.23
C VAL A 251 -13.00 21.42 -9.79
N CYS A 252 -14.24 21.76 -9.42
CA CYS A 252 -14.89 23.00 -9.81
C CYS A 252 -14.38 24.21 -9.00
N SER A 253 -13.56 24.00 -7.98
CA SER A 253 -12.98 25.05 -7.14
C SER A 253 -11.55 24.66 -6.73
N PRO A 254 -10.62 24.57 -7.70
CA PRO A 254 -9.29 23.99 -7.50
C PRO A 254 -8.42 24.76 -6.51
N ASP A 255 -8.68 26.06 -6.35
CA ASP A 255 -7.94 26.93 -5.42
C ASP A 255 -8.45 26.85 -3.97
N LYS A 256 -9.56 26.15 -3.73
CA LYS A 256 -10.12 25.99 -2.39
C LYS A 256 -9.38 24.91 -1.62
N ASP A 257 -9.14 25.16 -0.34
CA ASP A 257 -8.57 24.15 0.55
C ASP A 257 -9.43 22.86 0.57
N PRO A 258 -8.77 21.69 0.54
CA PRO A 258 -9.48 20.42 0.58
C PRO A 258 -10.18 20.21 1.93
N ILE A 259 -11.29 19.47 1.90
CA ILE A 259 -11.84 18.89 3.13
C ILE A 259 -10.90 17.76 3.55
N VAL A 260 -10.45 17.77 4.81
CA VAL A 260 -9.55 16.75 5.35
C VAL A 260 -10.28 15.90 6.40
N TYR A 261 -10.33 14.60 6.15
CA TYR A 261 -10.77 13.62 7.15
C TYR A 261 -9.55 13.06 7.88
N SER A 262 -9.61 12.99 9.21
CA SER A 262 -8.55 12.49 10.07
C SER A 262 -8.30 10.98 9.95
N SER A 263 -9.22 10.23 9.35
CA SER A 263 -9.09 8.78 9.13
C SER A 263 -9.97 8.28 7.99
N ILE A 264 -9.65 7.09 7.47
CA ILE A 264 -10.49 6.38 6.49
C ILE A 264 -11.94 6.25 6.99
N ASN A 265 -12.19 5.81 8.23
CA ASN A 265 -13.57 5.60 8.70
C ASN A 265 -14.38 6.90 8.76
N ARG A 266 -13.74 8.03 9.10
CA ARG A 266 -14.44 9.31 9.06
C ARG A 266 -14.77 9.74 7.66
N ALA A 267 -13.88 9.48 6.70
CA ALA A 267 -14.22 9.67 5.30
C ALA A 267 -15.38 8.76 4.87
N LEU A 268 -15.39 7.48 5.25
CA LEU A 268 -16.48 6.55 4.92
C LEU A 268 -17.83 7.04 5.46
N LYS A 269 -17.87 7.45 6.73
CA LYS A 269 -19.08 8.02 7.36
C LYS A 269 -19.49 9.35 6.71
N GLY A 270 -18.54 10.27 6.55
CA GLY A 270 -18.80 11.63 6.06
C GLY A 270 -19.20 11.67 4.57
N LEU A 271 -18.60 10.81 3.75
CA LEU A 271 -18.91 10.69 2.32
C LEU A 271 -20.05 9.70 2.05
N GLN A 272 -20.44 8.89 3.04
CA GLN A 272 -21.41 7.79 2.93
C GLN A 272 -21.03 6.77 1.84
N ILE A 273 -19.79 6.29 1.89
CA ILE A 273 -19.24 5.34 0.91
C ILE A 273 -18.66 4.09 1.59
N SER A 274 -18.55 3.01 0.83
CA SER A 274 -17.87 1.79 1.27
C SER A 274 -16.34 1.94 1.21
N HIS A 275 -15.63 1.11 1.98
CA HIS A 275 -14.16 1.03 1.97
C HIS A 275 -13.61 0.73 0.56
N ASN A 276 -14.23 -0.23 -0.13
CA ASN A 276 -13.88 -0.59 -1.49
C ASN A 276 -14.08 0.58 -2.46
N THR A 277 -15.21 1.31 -2.36
CA THR A 277 -15.46 2.51 -3.16
C THR A 277 -14.35 3.54 -2.95
N LEU A 278 -14.03 3.89 -1.71
CA LEU A 278 -12.97 4.84 -1.40
C LEU A 278 -11.65 4.46 -2.07
N LEU A 279 -11.18 3.23 -1.81
CA LEU A 279 -9.90 2.77 -2.32
C LEU A 279 -9.87 2.61 -3.83
N ASN A 280 -10.99 2.21 -4.45
CA ASN A 280 -11.10 2.17 -5.90
C ASN A 280 -10.95 3.57 -6.53
N HIS A 281 -11.59 4.60 -5.96
CA HIS A 281 -11.49 5.97 -6.48
C HIS A 281 -10.09 6.56 -6.27
N VAL A 282 -9.48 6.34 -5.09
CA VAL A 282 -8.12 6.82 -4.81
C VAL A 282 -7.09 6.14 -5.70
N ASN A 283 -7.08 4.79 -5.76
CA ASN A 283 -6.01 4.06 -6.45
C ASN A 283 -6.11 4.15 -7.99
N ASN A 284 -7.33 4.22 -8.54
CA ASN A 284 -7.52 4.34 -9.98
C ASN A 284 -7.59 5.79 -10.46
N LYS A 285 -7.47 6.78 -9.56
CA LYS A 285 -7.59 8.22 -9.86
C LYS A 285 -8.92 8.53 -10.55
N TYR A 286 -10.03 8.07 -9.97
CA TYR A 286 -11.35 8.37 -10.51
C TYR A 286 -12.02 9.54 -9.77
N PHE A 287 -12.75 10.37 -10.51
CA PHE A 287 -13.66 11.33 -9.90
C PHE A 287 -14.74 10.61 -9.09
N PHE A 288 -15.01 11.12 -7.89
CA PHE A 288 -16.12 10.75 -7.05
C PHE A 288 -17.23 11.79 -7.23
N LYS A 289 -18.48 11.34 -7.45
CA LYS A 289 -19.62 12.24 -7.74
C LYS A 289 -19.36 13.24 -8.89
N SER A 290 -18.53 12.86 -9.85
CA SER A 290 -18.17 13.63 -11.07
C SER A 290 -17.31 14.88 -10.89
N ASN A 291 -17.14 15.40 -9.67
CA ASN A 291 -16.34 16.61 -9.43
C ASN A 291 -15.40 16.52 -8.22
N LEU A 292 -15.42 15.43 -7.45
CA LEU A 292 -14.57 15.29 -6.27
C LEU A 292 -13.36 14.40 -6.55
N ILE A 293 -12.19 14.81 -6.07
CA ILE A 293 -10.99 13.97 -6.03
C ILE A 293 -10.78 13.50 -4.60
N LEU A 294 -10.59 12.19 -4.43
CA LEU A 294 -10.20 11.57 -3.16
C LEU A 294 -8.72 11.21 -3.23
N SER A 295 -7.93 11.58 -2.21
CA SER A 295 -6.50 11.27 -2.15
C SER A 295 -6.01 11.05 -0.72
N PHE A 296 -5.10 10.09 -0.53
CA PHE A 296 -4.35 9.93 0.73
C PHE A 296 -3.15 10.87 0.83
N GLU A 297 -2.80 11.54 -0.27
CA GLU A 297 -1.70 12.48 -0.33
C GLU A 297 -2.20 13.86 -0.79
N PRO A 298 -1.59 14.94 -0.30
CA PRO A 298 -1.94 16.26 -0.78
C PRO A 298 -1.56 16.41 -2.25
N LEU A 299 -2.48 16.94 -3.04
CA LEU A 299 -2.30 17.18 -4.46
C LEU A 299 -2.02 18.66 -4.74
N PHE A 300 -1.32 18.92 -5.84
CA PHE A 300 -1.31 20.21 -6.51
C PHE A 300 -2.37 20.23 -7.62
N VAL A 301 -2.80 21.42 -8.05
CA VAL A 301 -3.88 21.59 -9.04
C VAL A 301 -3.51 20.92 -10.36
N GLU A 302 -2.23 20.94 -10.73
CA GLU A 302 -1.73 20.32 -11.96
C GLU A 302 -1.98 18.80 -11.98
N ASN A 303 -1.99 18.15 -10.80
CA ASN A 303 -2.25 16.72 -10.67
C ASN A 303 -3.72 16.35 -10.91
N PHE A 304 -4.65 17.32 -10.94
CA PHE A 304 -6.08 17.01 -11.14
C PHE A 304 -6.33 16.43 -12.55
N SER A 305 -5.48 16.79 -13.51
CA SER A 305 -5.51 16.26 -14.89
C SER A 305 -5.28 14.75 -14.97
N GLU A 306 -4.73 14.14 -13.92
CA GLU A 306 -4.50 12.69 -13.84
C GLU A 306 -5.76 11.92 -13.46
N TYR A 307 -6.82 12.62 -13.06
CA TYR A 307 -8.09 12.04 -12.64
C TYR A 307 -9.09 12.00 -13.80
N SER A 308 -9.91 10.95 -13.84
CA SER A 308 -10.91 10.78 -14.90
C SER A 308 -12.23 10.23 -14.38
N GLU A 309 -13.26 10.34 -15.20
CA GLU A 309 -14.48 9.56 -14.97
C GLU A 309 -14.19 8.06 -15.01
N LYS A 310 -14.91 7.31 -14.19
CA LYS A 310 -14.86 5.85 -14.25
C LYS A 310 -15.58 5.42 -15.52
N LEU A 311 -14.88 4.70 -16.41
CA LEU A 311 -15.47 4.17 -17.63
C LEU A 311 -16.63 3.23 -17.26
N THR A 312 -17.81 3.51 -17.79
CA THR A 312 -18.99 2.65 -17.66
C THR A 312 -19.10 1.79 -18.92
N GLY A 313 -19.13 0.46 -18.75
CA GLY A 313 -19.70 -0.43 -19.77
C GLY A 313 -18.77 -1.23 -20.67
N ASP A 314 -17.49 -1.40 -20.35
CA ASP A 314 -16.62 -2.29 -21.16
C ASP A 314 -16.18 -3.52 -20.36
N ASN A 315 -17.12 -4.44 -20.13
CA ASN A 315 -16.90 -5.74 -19.47
C ASN A 315 -15.85 -6.62 -20.17
N GLN A 316 -15.35 -6.22 -21.35
CA GLN A 316 -14.28 -6.89 -22.07
C GLN A 316 -12.88 -6.38 -21.71
N LEU A 317 -12.76 -5.26 -21.00
CA LEU A 317 -11.46 -4.77 -20.56
C LEU A 317 -10.87 -5.73 -19.53
N ARG A 318 -9.62 -6.12 -19.74
CA ARG A 318 -8.90 -6.94 -18.77
C ARG A 318 -8.69 -6.11 -17.50
N LYS A 319 -8.89 -6.76 -16.37
CA LYS A 319 -8.66 -6.17 -15.06
C LYS A 319 -7.29 -6.58 -14.55
N HIS A 320 -6.44 -5.59 -14.29
CA HIS A 320 -5.33 -5.76 -13.37
C HIS A 320 -5.89 -5.81 -11.96
N VAL A 321 -5.43 -6.74 -11.14
CA VAL A 321 -5.95 -6.91 -9.78
C VAL A 321 -4.79 -6.72 -8.83
N VAL A 322 -4.92 -5.75 -7.94
CA VAL A 322 -4.00 -5.53 -6.83
C VAL A 322 -4.67 -6.06 -5.58
N VAL A 323 -4.00 -6.98 -4.89
CA VAL A 323 -4.49 -7.63 -3.68
C VAL A 323 -3.88 -6.93 -2.48
N TYR A 324 -4.74 -6.43 -1.60
CA TYR A 324 -4.36 -5.78 -0.35
C TYR A 324 -4.70 -6.67 0.83
N ASN A 325 -3.80 -6.72 1.80
CA ASN A 325 -4.11 -7.31 3.11
C ASN A 325 -4.96 -6.35 3.96
N LYS A 326 -5.34 -6.81 5.15
CA LYS A 326 -6.11 -6.03 6.14
C LYS A 326 -5.45 -4.74 6.61
N ASP A 327 -4.14 -4.60 6.39
CA ASP A 327 -3.32 -3.44 6.76
C ASP A 327 -3.11 -2.48 5.56
N ASN A 328 -3.85 -2.69 4.47
CA ASN A 328 -3.76 -1.95 3.21
C ASN A 328 -2.37 -2.01 2.55
N GLU A 329 -1.62 -3.08 2.77
CA GLU A 329 -0.36 -3.33 2.07
C GLU A 329 -0.60 -4.25 0.87
N VAL A 330 0.12 -3.99 -0.22
CA VAL A 330 0.05 -4.80 -1.44
C VAL A 330 0.73 -6.14 -1.19
N VAL A 331 -0.05 -7.21 -1.31
CA VAL A 331 0.43 -8.60 -1.15
C VAL A 331 0.95 -9.11 -2.48
N ILE A 332 0.14 -8.98 -3.53
CA ILE A 332 0.41 -9.51 -4.86
C ILE A 332 -0.41 -8.75 -5.90
N GLU A 333 0.10 -8.71 -7.13
CA GLU A 333 -0.57 -8.13 -8.28
C GLU A 333 -0.77 -9.20 -9.36
N PHE A 334 -1.92 -9.17 -10.02
CA PHE A 334 -2.26 -10.08 -11.10
C PHE A 334 -2.61 -9.31 -12.36
N LYS A 335 -2.05 -9.74 -13.50
CA LYS A 335 -2.34 -9.16 -14.83
C LYS A 335 -3.74 -9.50 -15.33
N SER A 336 -4.39 -10.49 -14.72
CA SER A 336 -5.75 -10.89 -15.06
C SER A 336 -6.42 -11.72 -13.95
N ALA A 337 -7.75 -11.79 -13.99
CA ALA A 337 -8.54 -12.71 -13.17
C ALA A 337 -8.12 -14.18 -13.33
N ARG A 338 -7.61 -14.58 -14.52
CA ARG A 338 -7.13 -15.95 -14.77
C ARG A 338 -5.86 -16.26 -13.99
N GLU A 339 -4.96 -15.29 -13.89
CA GLU A 339 -3.72 -15.43 -13.13
C GLU A 339 -4.01 -15.54 -11.64
N MET A 340 -4.90 -14.67 -11.13
CA MET A 340 -5.42 -14.76 -9.77
C MET A 340 -6.05 -16.13 -9.49
N ALA A 341 -6.92 -16.61 -10.39
CA ALA A 341 -7.59 -17.91 -10.25
C ALA A 341 -6.57 -19.07 -10.15
N LYS A 342 -5.51 -19.03 -10.96
CA LYS A 342 -4.43 -20.03 -10.90
C LYS A 342 -3.67 -19.96 -9.57
N TYR A 343 -3.37 -18.75 -9.08
CA TYR A 343 -2.64 -18.55 -7.83
C TYR A 343 -3.42 -19.10 -6.63
N PHE A 344 -4.70 -18.74 -6.51
CA PHE A 344 -5.56 -19.20 -5.43
C PHE A 344 -6.16 -20.61 -5.66
N GLN A 345 -5.85 -21.24 -6.79
CA GLN A 345 -6.39 -22.55 -7.18
C GLN A 345 -7.93 -22.60 -7.16
N ILE A 346 -8.57 -21.54 -7.66
CA ILE A 346 -10.02 -21.40 -7.74
C ILE A 346 -10.52 -21.32 -9.18
N ASP A 347 -11.83 -21.52 -9.36
CA ASP A 347 -12.46 -21.34 -10.66
C ASP A 347 -12.43 -19.87 -11.12
N GLY A 348 -12.27 -19.67 -12.43
CA GLY A 348 -12.18 -18.33 -13.02
C GLY A 348 -13.46 -17.50 -12.86
N LYS A 349 -14.65 -18.12 -12.73
CA LYS A 349 -15.90 -17.41 -12.40
C LYS A 349 -15.86 -16.87 -10.97
N VAL A 350 -15.37 -17.67 -10.02
CA VAL A 350 -15.23 -17.25 -8.61
C VAL A 350 -14.26 -16.06 -8.51
N ALA A 351 -13.11 -16.14 -9.19
CA ALA A 351 -12.16 -15.02 -9.23
C ALA A 351 -12.79 -13.75 -9.82
N ARG A 352 -13.54 -13.86 -10.92
CA ARG A 352 -14.24 -12.69 -11.52
C ARG A 352 -15.31 -12.09 -10.61
N ALA A 353 -16.08 -12.94 -9.93
CA ALA A 353 -17.09 -12.50 -8.97
C ALA A 353 -16.43 -11.76 -7.79
N ALA A 354 -15.36 -12.33 -7.23
CA ALA A 354 -14.59 -11.72 -6.15
C ALA A 354 -13.99 -10.36 -6.56
N ILE A 355 -13.41 -10.26 -7.76
CA ILE A 355 -12.89 -9.00 -8.30
C ILE A 355 -14.00 -7.96 -8.47
N ALA A 356 -15.20 -8.37 -8.88
CA ALA A 356 -16.34 -7.47 -9.02
C ALA A 356 -16.86 -6.98 -7.67
N GLN A 357 -16.88 -7.87 -6.66
CA GLN A 357 -17.21 -7.54 -5.27
C GLN A 357 -16.15 -6.66 -4.62
N GLY A 358 -14.89 -6.79 -5.05
CA GLY A 358 -13.74 -6.09 -4.51
C GLY A 358 -13.13 -6.74 -3.28
N GLU A 359 -13.49 -7.99 -2.97
CA GLU A 359 -13.04 -8.71 -1.78
C GLU A 359 -12.93 -10.22 -2.09
N TYR A 360 -11.96 -10.89 -1.46
CA TYR A 360 -11.82 -12.35 -1.49
C TYR A 360 -11.16 -12.84 -0.22
N GLN A 361 -11.85 -13.69 0.55
CA GLN A 361 -11.42 -14.09 1.90
C GLN A 361 -11.16 -12.83 2.74
N ASP A 362 -9.98 -12.72 3.37
CA ASP A 362 -9.56 -11.56 4.16
C ASP A 362 -8.83 -10.49 3.33
N PHE A 363 -8.85 -10.61 2.00
CA PHE A 363 -8.19 -9.67 1.09
C PHE A 363 -9.17 -8.69 0.46
N LEU A 364 -8.72 -7.44 0.36
CA LEU A 364 -9.34 -6.44 -0.50
C LEU A 364 -8.74 -6.53 -1.90
N LEU A 365 -9.59 -6.52 -2.92
CA LEU A 365 -9.21 -6.57 -4.32
C LEU A 365 -9.55 -5.26 -5.01
N LEU A 366 -8.53 -4.54 -5.47
CA LEU A 366 -8.75 -3.39 -6.32
C LEU A 366 -8.44 -3.78 -7.76
N SER A 367 -9.42 -3.54 -8.63
CA SER A 367 -9.22 -3.75 -10.06
C SER A 367 -9.02 -2.44 -10.80
N LYS A 368 -7.97 -2.41 -11.63
CA LYS A 368 -7.76 -1.36 -12.62
C LYS A 368 -8.12 -1.89 -13.99
N GLU A 369 -8.94 -1.16 -14.70
CA GLU A 369 -9.24 -1.48 -16.10
C GLU A 369 -8.00 -1.18 -16.94
N ILE A 370 -7.46 -2.21 -17.58
CA ILE A 370 -6.36 -2.05 -18.54
C ILE A 370 -6.92 -2.25 -19.94
N SER A 371 -6.86 -1.17 -20.71
CA SER A 371 -6.98 -1.26 -22.16
C SER A 371 -5.72 -1.86 -22.75
N TYR A 372 -5.77 -3.16 -23.08
CA TYR A 372 -4.79 -3.79 -23.98
C TYR A 372 -5.10 -3.48 -25.45
N ARG A 373 -6.04 -2.57 -25.72
CA ARG A 373 -6.37 -2.17 -27.09
C ARG A 373 -5.18 -1.37 -27.61
N LYS A 374 -4.36 -2.02 -28.42
CA LYS A 374 -3.29 -1.34 -29.14
C LYS A 374 -3.91 -0.26 -30.01
N THR A 375 -3.45 0.98 -29.82
CA THR A 375 -3.74 2.07 -30.74
C THR A 375 -3.14 1.73 -32.09
N ILE A 376 -3.94 1.89 -33.14
CA ILE A 376 -3.50 1.77 -34.52
C ILE A 376 -3.50 3.18 -35.10
N TYR A 377 -2.33 3.64 -35.48
CA TYR A 377 -2.11 4.91 -36.15
C TYR A 377 -2.33 4.68 -37.64
N VAL A 378 -3.10 5.57 -38.26
CA VAL A 378 -3.37 5.55 -39.70
C VAL A 378 -2.69 6.75 -40.32
N PHE A 379 -1.82 6.51 -41.27
CA PHE A 379 -1.08 7.53 -41.99
C PHE A 379 -1.51 7.57 -43.44
N ASP A 380 -1.39 8.74 -44.07
CA ASP A 380 -1.50 8.86 -45.52
C ASP A 380 -0.33 8.15 -46.19
N SER A 381 -0.59 7.33 -47.22
CA SER A 381 0.47 6.56 -47.87
C SER A 381 1.42 7.39 -48.72
N ASN A 382 1.04 8.62 -49.09
CA ASN A 382 1.85 9.50 -49.91
C ASN A 382 2.62 10.51 -49.07
N SER A 383 1.97 11.16 -48.10
CA SER A 383 2.60 12.18 -47.26
C SER A 383 3.21 11.62 -45.97
N HIS A 384 2.85 10.41 -45.55
CA HIS A 384 3.17 9.82 -44.24
C HIS A 384 2.68 10.65 -43.04
N GLU A 385 1.80 11.61 -43.26
CA GLU A 385 1.19 12.38 -42.18
C GLU A 385 0.14 11.54 -41.46
N LEU A 386 0.07 11.73 -40.14
CA LEU A 386 -0.90 11.03 -39.31
C LEU A 386 -2.31 11.54 -39.64
N ILE A 387 -3.17 10.64 -40.11
CA ILE A 387 -4.57 10.92 -40.40
C ILE A 387 -5.41 10.76 -39.12
N VAL A 388 -5.30 9.61 -38.45
CA VAL A 388 -6.14 9.30 -37.29
C VAL A 388 -5.53 8.27 -36.36
N GLU A 389 -5.80 8.44 -35.06
CA GLU A 389 -5.49 7.47 -34.02
C GLU A 389 -6.71 6.61 -33.68
N LEU A 390 -6.62 5.31 -33.96
CA LEU A 390 -7.69 4.36 -33.70
C LEU A 390 -7.39 3.58 -32.42
N LYS A 391 -8.09 3.93 -31.33
CA LYS A 391 -7.88 3.37 -29.98
C LYS A 391 -8.19 1.87 -29.82
N SER A 392 -8.44 1.12 -30.90
CA SER A 392 -8.59 -0.35 -30.88
C SER A 392 -8.57 -0.99 -32.27
N ILE A 393 -8.23 -2.29 -32.31
CA ILE A 393 -8.39 -3.16 -33.50
C ILE A 393 -9.84 -3.13 -34.01
N THR A 394 -10.85 -3.16 -33.14
CA THR A 394 -12.25 -3.12 -33.57
C THR A 394 -12.60 -1.82 -34.29
N LYS A 395 -12.09 -0.68 -33.81
CA LYS A 395 -12.26 0.61 -34.49
C LYS A 395 -11.50 0.63 -35.82
N ALA A 396 -10.29 0.07 -35.86
CA ALA A 396 -9.51 -0.07 -37.09
C ALA A 396 -10.19 -0.95 -38.13
N LEU A 397 -10.83 -2.06 -37.75
CA LEU A 397 -11.59 -2.91 -38.67
C LEU A 397 -12.81 -2.18 -39.24
N LYS A 398 -13.55 -1.44 -38.41
CA LYS A 398 -14.68 -0.62 -38.87
C LYS A 398 -14.23 0.50 -39.81
N TYR A 399 -13.10 1.13 -39.49
CA TYR A 399 -12.54 2.24 -40.26
C TYR A 399 -12.00 1.79 -41.62
N SER A 400 -11.23 0.69 -41.65
CA SER A 400 -10.63 0.12 -42.87
C SER A 400 -11.60 -0.68 -43.72
N LYS A 401 -12.72 -1.15 -43.14
CA LYS A 401 -13.69 -2.05 -43.76
C LYS A 401 -13.05 -3.37 -44.26
N VAL A 402 -11.97 -3.83 -43.64
CA VAL A 402 -11.34 -5.13 -43.92
C VAL A 402 -11.52 -6.11 -42.77
N ASN A 403 -11.25 -7.39 -43.01
CA ASN A 403 -11.27 -8.42 -41.96
C ASN A 403 -9.99 -8.37 -41.10
N TYR A 404 -10.01 -9.10 -39.97
CA TYR A 404 -8.93 -9.12 -38.99
C TYR A 404 -7.57 -9.55 -39.59
N TYR A 405 -7.55 -10.59 -40.40
CA TYR A 405 -6.31 -11.12 -40.97
C TYR A 405 -5.70 -10.16 -41.99
N THR A 406 -6.53 -9.49 -42.79
CA THR A 406 -6.09 -8.45 -43.71
C THR A 406 -5.50 -7.26 -42.96
N LEU A 407 -6.21 -6.73 -41.95
CA LEU A 407 -5.71 -5.60 -41.15
C LEU A 407 -4.39 -5.96 -40.45
N LYS A 408 -4.29 -7.17 -39.91
CA LYS A 408 -3.06 -7.67 -39.28
C LYS A 408 -1.89 -7.68 -40.28
N SER A 409 -2.11 -8.23 -41.48
CA SER A 409 -1.10 -8.25 -42.54
C SER A 409 -0.68 -6.85 -42.99
N LEU A 410 -1.62 -5.91 -43.11
CA LEU A 410 -1.31 -4.51 -43.45
C LEU A 410 -0.41 -3.86 -42.39
N ILE A 411 -0.69 -4.10 -41.10
CA ILE A 411 0.10 -3.56 -39.99
C ILE A 411 1.49 -4.22 -39.91
N GLU A 412 1.57 -5.53 -40.10
CA GLU A 412 2.84 -6.27 -39.99
C GLU A 412 3.77 -5.99 -41.17
N ASN A 413 3.22 -5.82 -42.37
CA ASN A 413 4.00 -5.61 -43.59
C ASN A 413 4.19 -4.13 -43.95
N GLY A 414 3.46 -3.21 -43.30
CA GLY A 414 3.52 -1.78 -43.60
C GLY A 414 2.93 -1.40 -44.96
N ASN A 415 2.14 -2.30 -45.58
CA ASN A 415 1.57 -2.08 -46.90
C ASN A 415 0.43 -1.06 -46.86
N SER A 416 0.35 -0.22 -47.89
CA SER A 416 -0.76 0.70 -48.06
C SER A 416 -2.04 -0.02 -48.49
N TYR A 417 -3.17 0.39 -47.93
CA TYR A 417 -4.50 -0.02 -48.37
C TYR A 417 -5.38 1.22 -48.47
N ASP A 418 -6.00 1.44 -49.64
CA ASP A 418 -6.85 2.60 -49.90
C ASP A 418 -6.17 3.95 -49.54
N GLY A 419 -4.92 4.09 -49.96
CA GLY A 419 -4.10 5.28 -49.69
C GLY A 419 -3.65 5.45 -48.24
N LYS A 420 -3.76 4.41 -47.40
CA LYS A 420 -3.50 4.51 -45.96
C LYS A 420 -2.54 3.42 -45.47
N ILE A 421 -1.65 3.76 -44.54
CA ILE A 421 -0.76 2.83 -43.85
C ILE A 421 -1.21 2.71 -42.41
N TYR A 422 -1.32 1.47 -41.91
CA TYR A 422 -1.75 1.17 -40.54
C TYR A 422 -0.52 0.73 -39.74
N SER A 423 -0.29 1.32 -38.57
CA SER A 423 0.87 1.00 -37.73
C SER A 423 0.53 0.95 -36.25
N TYR A 424 1.27 0.15 -35.49
CA TYR A 424 1.27 0.23 -34.03
C TYR A 424 2.25 1.28 -33.49
N LYS A 425 3.08 1.87 -34.35
CA LYS A 425 4.01 2.95 -34.02
C LYS A 425 3.33 4.29 -34.28
N ASP A 426 3.64 5.27 -33.44
CA ASP A 426 3.14 6.65 -33.53
C ASP A 426 3.83 7.47 -34.65
N LYS A 427 4.82 6.87 -35.32
CA LYS A 427 5.54 7.43 -36.47
C LYS A 427 5.91 6.31 -37.46
N LEU A 428 5.99 6.64 -38.74
CA LEU A 428 6.45 5.75 -39.82
C LEU A 428 7.94 5.92 -40.09
#